data_AF-A0A520YH95-F1
#
_entry.id   AF-A0A520YH95-F1
#
_cell.length_a   1.000
_cell.length_b   1.000
_cell.length_c   1.000
_cell.angle_alpha   90.00
_cell.angle_beta   90.00
_cell.angle_gamma   90.00
#
_symmetry.space_group_name_H-M   'P 1'
#
loop_
_entity.id
_entity.type
_entity.pdbx_description
1 polymer ?
#
loop_
_entity_poly.entity_id
_entity_poly.type
_entity_poly.pdbx_seq_one_letter_code
_entity_poly.pdbx_strand_id
1 'polypeptide(L)'
;TITLLLGAEEAGLQLLTKQGEWLDVSPKPGELVINIGDMLQRLTNGKLRSTSHRVINPAPDRASKARYSMPFFLHFRPDFEIEALENCVPEGEEPKWPPISSHEYLLERLKEIKLA
;
A
#
# COMPACT_ATOMS: atom_id res chain seq x y z
N THR A 1 -0.02 6.22 -6.70
CA THR A 1 0.47 6.20 -5.31
C THR A 1 1.11 4.88 -4.97
N ILE A 2 2.33 4.94 -4.45
CA ILE A 2 3.12 3.81 -3.98
C ILE A 2 3.78 4.19 -2.65
N THR A 3 4.17 3.21 -1.85
CA THR A 3 5.05 3.43 -0.70
C THR A 3 6.40 2.82 -1.00
N LEU A 4 7.47 3.57 -0.77
CA LEU A 4 8.84 3.08 -0.82
C LEU A 4 9.32 2.86 0.61
N LEU A 5 9.76 1.64 0.92
CA LEU A 5 10.21 1.27 2.25
C LEU A 5 11.72 1.00 2.23
N LEU A 6 12.47 1.91 2.85
CA LEU A 6 13.91 1.78 3.06
C LEU A 6 14.19 0.99 4.34
N GLY A 7 15.28 0.21 4.34
CA GLY A 7 15.75 -0.48 5.55
C GLY A 7 14.83 -1.59 6.04
N ALA A 8 14.02 -2.18 5.15
CA ALA A 8 13.19 -3.35 5.46
C ALA A 8 14.02 -4.65 5.64
N GLU A 9 15.35 -4.55 5.70
CA GLU A 9 16.29 -5.63 6.04
C GLU A 9 15.97 -6.25 7.41
N GLU A 10 15.39 -5.46 8.31
CA GLU A 10 14.94 -5.94 9.61
C GLU A 10 13.65 -6.77 9.50
N ALA A 11 13.77 -8.08 9.77
CA ALA A 11 12.70 -9.05 9.70
C ALA A 11 11.43 -8.65 10.48
N GLY A 12 10.29 -9.12 9.98
CA GLY A 12 8.98 -8.95 10.61
C GLY A 12 7.91 -8.37 9.69
N LEU A 13 8.29 -7.79 8.54
CA LEU A 13 7.32 -7.38 7.52
C LEU A 13 6.70 -8.62 6.86
N GLN A 14 5.38 -8.68 6.83
CA GLN A 14 4.63 -9.74 6.15
C GLN A 14 3.57 -9.16 5.23
N LEU A 15 3.32 -9.85 4.11
CA LEU A 15 2.24 -9.54 3.17
C LEU A 15 1.19 -10.68 3.18
N LEU A 16 -0.08 -10.32 3.06
CA LEU A 16 -1.18 -11.29 2.96
C LEU A 16 -1.36 -11.73 1.50
N THR A 17 -1.20 -13.02 1.24
CA THR A 17 -1.39 -13.60 -0.09
C THR A 17 -2.88 -13.75 -0.42
N LYS A 18 -3.20 -14.02 -1.69
CA LYS A 18 -4.59 -14.27 -2.11
C LYS A 18 -5.17 -15.54 -1.48
N GLN A 19 -4.32 -16.46 -1.06
CA GLN A 19 -4.67 -17.70 -0.37
C GLN A 19 -4.95 -17.48 1.13
N GLY A 20 -4.78 -16.25 1.64
CA GLY A 20 -4.97 -15.92 3.05
C GLY A 20 -3.76 -16.25 3.93
N GLU A 21 -2.60 -16.49 3.32
CA GLU A 21 -1.36 -16.81 4.03
C GLU A 21 -0.51 -15.56 4.24
N TRP A 22 0.18 -15.49 5.37
CA TRP A 22 1.14 -14.42 5.64
C TRP A 22 2.52 -14.85 5.15
N LEU A 23 3.07 -14.10 4.20
CA LEU A 23 4.39 -14.34 3.62
C LEU A 23 5.38 -13.28 4.12
N ASP A 24 6.52 -13.72 4.65
CA ASP A 24 7.60 -12.83 5.08
C ASP A 24 8.24 -12.10 3.88
N VAL A 25 8.50 -10.81 4.08
CA VAL A 25 9.23 -9.96 3.13
C VAL A 25 10.61 -9.68 3.72
N SER A 26 11.65 -10.20 3.07
CA SER A 26 13.05 -10.07 3.50
C SER A 26 13.90 -9.56 2.34
N PRO A 27 13.90 -8.23 2.08
CA PRO A 27 14.75 -7.63 1.06
C PRO A 27 16.22 -7.75 1.45
N LYS A 28 17.10 -7.87 0.45
CA LYS A 28 18.55 -7.88 0.64
C LYS A 28 19.07 -6.46 0.90
N PRO A 29 20.30 -6.32 1.43
CA PRO A 29 20.92 -5.02 1.58
C PRO A 29 20.94 -4.21 0.28
N GLY A 30 20.46 -2.96 0.36
CA GLY A 30 20.33 -2.06 -0.79
C GLY A 30 19.08 -2.26 -1.65
N GLU A 31 18.20 -3.22 -1.33
CA GLU A 31 16.91 -3.38 -1.99
C GLU A 31 15.82 -2.51 -1.35
N LEU A 32 14.81 -2.15 -2.15
CA LEU A 32 13.63 -1.41 -1.71
C LEU A 32 12.41 -2.30 -1.79
N VAL A 33 11.60 -2.30 -0.74
CA VAL A 33 10.25 -2.85 -0.80
C VAL A 33 9.32 -1.74 -1.27
N ILE A 34 8.58 -2.01 -2.34
CA ILE A 34 7.61 -1.06 -2.90
C ILE A 34 6.24 -1.73 -2.93
N ASN A 35 5.25 -1.10 -2.32
CA ASN A 35 3.86 -1.56 -2.39
C ASN A 35 2.95 -0.54 -3.09
N ILE A 36 1.90 -1.08 -3.70
CA ILE A 36 0.80 -0.32 -4.28
C ILE A 36 -0.07 0.22 -3.15
N GLY A 37 -0.51 1.48 -3.27
CA GLY A 37 -1.49 2.09 -2.35
C GLY A 37 -2.90 2.14 -2.95
N ASP A 38 -3.90 2.39 -2.10
CA ASP A 38 -5.32 2.35 -2.46
C ASP A 38 -5.69 3.28 -3.62
N MET A 39 -5.07 4.46 -3.72
CA MET A 39 -5.29 5.39 -4.84
C MET A 39 -4.89 4.79 -6.20
N LEU A 40 -3.78 4.05 -6.25
CA LEU A 40 -3.33 3.42 -7.50
C LEU A 40 -4.17 2.18 -7.82
N GLN A 41 -4.65 1.47 -6.79
CA GLN A 41 -5.64 0.41 -6.98
C GLN A 41 -6.92 0.97 -7.62
N ARG A 42 -7.43 2.11 -7.13
CA ARG A 42 -8.63 2.77 -7.69
C ARG A 42 -8.41 3.21 -9.14
N LEU A 43 -7.30 3.92 -9.41
CA LEU A 43 -6.91 4.36 -10.77
C LEU A 43 -6.83 3.19 -11.77
N THR A 44 -6.33 2.03 -11.34
CA THR A 44 -6.19 0.84 -12.20
C THR A 44 -7.40 -0.08 -12.19
N ASN A 45 -8.56 0.39 -11.69
CA ASN A 45 -9.79 -0.39 -11.55
C ASN A 45 -9.59 -1.76 -10.85
N GLY A 46 -8.62 -1.82 -9.92
CA GLY A 46 -8.24 -3.02 -9.18
C GLY A 46 -7.33 -4.00 -9.92
N LYS A 47 -6.78 -3.64 -11.10
CA LYS A 47 -5.75 -4.47 -11.77
C LYS A 47 -4.48 -4.56 -10.94
N LEU A 48 -4.00 -3.45 -10.39
CA LEU A 48 -2.96 -3.43 -9.36
C LEU A 48 -3.61 -3.43 -7.98
N ARG A 49 -3.18 -4.32 -7.09
CA ARG A 49 -3.82 -4.51 -5.77
C ARG A 49 -3.00 -3.85 -4.66
N SER A 50 -3.69 -3.09 -3.82
CA SER A 50 -3.20 -2.65 -2.51
C SER A 50 -3.34 -3.80 -1.54
N THR A 51 -2.24 -4.48 -1.24
CA THR A 51 -2.22 -5.69 -0.41
C THR A 51 -2.10 -5.37 1.07
N SER A 52 -2.87 -6.06 1.90
CA SER A 52 -2.69 -6.03 3.35
C SER A 52 -1.29 -6.51 3.72
N HIS A 53 -0.66 -5.78 4.61
CA HIS A 53 0.66 -6.08 5.15
C HIS A 53 0.69 -5.74 6.63
N ARG A 54 1.59 -6.37 7.39
CA ARG A 54 1.77 -6.12 8.82
C ARG A 54 3.23 -6.22 9.21
N VAL A 55 3.57 -5.71 10.38
CA VAL A 55 4.85 -5.97 11.03
C VAL A 55 4.59 -6.80 12.27
N ILE A 56 5.17 -8.00 12.36
CA ILE A 56 5.09 -8.85 13.53
C ILE A 56 6.20 -8.52 14.53
N ASN A 57 6.00 -8.93 15.78
CA ASN A 57 7.03 -8.82 16.80
C ASN A 57 8.27 -9.65 16.39
N PRO A 58 9.49 -9.15 16.67
CA PRO A 58 10.71 -9.89 16.40
C PRO A 58 10.81 -11.15 17.28
N ALA A 59 11.67 -12.08 16.87
CA ALA A 59 12.01 -13.25 17.69
C ALA A 59 12.62 -12.83 19.06
N PRO A 60 12.52 -13.67 20.10
CA PRO A 60 12.92 -13.30 21.47
C PRO A 60 14.37 -12.79 21.61
N ASP A 61 15.29 -13.33 20.82
CA ASP A 61 16.71 -12.94 20.78
C ASP A 61 16.95 -11.54 20.20
N ARG A 62 15.96 -10.99 19.48
CA ARG A 62 16.01 -9.65 18.88
C ARG A 62 15.03 -8.67 19.53
N ALA A 63 14.27 -9.08 20.54
CA ALA A 63 13.25 -8.25 21.19
C ALA A 63 13.81 -7.00 21.88
N SER A 64 15.07 -7.02 22.30
CA SER A 64 15.75 -5.87 22.93
C SER A 64 16.39 -4.90 21.92
N LYS A 65 16.35 -5.20 20.62
CA LYS A 65 16.95 -4.36 19.58
C LYS A 65 15.92 -3.38 19.01
N ALA A 66 16.30 -2.12 18.93
CA ALA A 66 15.49 -1.11 18.27
C ALA A 66 15.41 -1.39 16.76
N ARG A 67 14.21 -1.29 16.20
CA ARG A 67 13.95 -1.38 14.76
C ARG A 67 13.54 -0.01 14.23
N TYR A 68 14.27 0.48 13.24
CA TYR A 68 13.93 1.72 12.53
C TYR A 68 13.40 1.38 11.15
N SER A 69 12.46 2.19 10.68
CA SER A 69 11.83 2.02 9.37
C SER A 69 11.44 3.40 8.85
N MET A 70 11.74 3.68 7.59
CA MET A 70 11.49 5.00 6.97
C MET A 70 10.62 4.82 5.72
N PRO A 71 9.29 4.67 5.88
CA PRO A 71 8.39 4.62 4.74
C PRO A 71 8.25 6.00 4.09
N PHE A 72 8.37 6.06 2.78
CA PHE A 72 8.03 7.23 1.98
C PHE A 72 6.70 7.00 1.26
N PHE A 73 5.67 7.73 1.67
CA PHE A 73 4.33 7.65 1.09
C PHE A 73 4.19 8.63 -0.08
N LEU A 74 4.22 8.11 -1.30
CA LEU A 74 4.08 8.92 -2.52
C LEU A 74 2.60 9.00 -2.90
N HIS A 75 1.99 10.17 -2.69
CA HIS A 75 0.63 10.49 -3.14
C HIS A 75 0.60 11.16 -4.52
N PHE A 76 -0.55 11.08 -5.18
CA PHE A 76 -0.83 11.97 -6.29
C PHE A 76 -0.92 13.42 -5.79
N ARG A 77 -0.91 14.38 -6.73
CA ARG A 77 -1.21 15.76 -6.38
C ARG A 77 -2.61 15.85 -5.75
N PRO A 78 -2.84 16.73 -4.77
CA PRO A 78 -4.13 16.84 -4.09
C PRO A 78 -5.33 17.05 -5.03
N ASP A 79 -5.13 17.81 -6.11
CA ASP A 79 -6.13 18.17 -7.13
C ASP A 79 -6.30 17.14 -8.26
N PHE A 80 -5.51 16.06 -8.24
CA PHE A 80 -5.63 15.01 -9.25
C PHE A 80 -6.92 14.21 -9.04
N GLU A 81 -7.75 14.12 -10.07
CA GLU A 81 -8.95 13.29 -10.07
C GLU A 81 -8.60 11.83 -10.35
N ILE A 82 -9.01 10.95 -9.44
CA ILE A 82 -8.80 9.50 -9.51
C ILE A 82 -10.03 8.88 -10.18
N GLU A 83 -10.02 8.86 -11.50
CA GLU A 83 -10.94 8.10 -12.35
C GLU A 83 -10.27 6.82 -12.86
N ALA A 84 -11.03 5.75 -13.09
CA ALA A 84 -10.46 4.52 -13.63
C ALA A 84 -9.92 4.74 -15.05
N LEU A 85 -8.69 4.28 -15.31
CA LEU A 85 -8.14 4.29 -16.67
C LEU A 85 -9.01 3.44 -17.61
N GLU A 86 -9.34 3.95 -18.80
CA GLU A 86 -10.21 3.27 -19.77
C GLU A 86 -9.75 1.84 -20.05
N ASN A 87 -8.46 1.64 -20.31
CA ASN A 87 -7.87 0.32 -20.57
C ASN A 87 -7.85 -0.62 -19.35
N CYS A 88 -8.22 -0.13 -18.17
CA CYS A 88 -8.34 -0.90 -16.94
C CYS A 88 -9.79 -1.35 -16.66
N VAL A 89 -10.77 -0.80 -17.37
CA VAL A 89 -12.18 -1.21 -17.31
C VAL A 89 -12.43 -2.27 -18.40
N PRO A 90 -13.03 -3.43 -18.07
CA PRO A 90 -13.43 -4.40 -19.09
C PRO A 90 -14.44 -3.82 -20.08
N GLU A 91 -14.42 -4.30 -21.33
CA GLU A 91 -15.34 -3.86 -22.36
C GLU A 91 -16.80 -4.16 -21.96
N GLY A 92 -17.65 -3.14 -22.01
CA GLY A 92 -19.06 -3.25 -21.61
C GLY A 92 -19.32 -3.20 -20.10
N GLU A 93 -18.29 -2.95 -19.28
CA GLU A 93 -18.42 -2.74 -17.84
C GLU A 93 -18.22 -1.27 -17.45
N GLU A 94 -18.75 -0.90 -16.28
CA GLU A 94 -18.55 0.41 -15.67
C GLU A 94 -17.37 0.40 -14.68
N PRO A 95 -16.73 1.55 -14.41
CA PRO A 95 -15.74 1.68 -13.35
C PRO A 95 -16.25 1.18 -11.98
N LYS A 96 -15.41 0.48 -11.22
CA LYS A 96 -15.79 -0.06 -9.89
C LYS A 96 -16.05 1.01 -8.84
N TRP A 97 -15.45 2.19 -9.01
CA TRP A 97 -15.56 3.30 -8.08
C TRP A 97 -15.82 4.58 -8.87
N PRO A 98 -16.63 5.51 -8.34
CA PRO A 98 -16.82 6.81 -8.97
C PRO A 98 -15.51 7.63 -8.95
N PRO A 99 -15.36 8.64 -9.81
CA PRO A 99 -14.26 9.60 -9.70
C PRO A 99 -14.22 10.28 -8.32
N ILE A 100 -13.03 10.60 -7.83
CA ILE A 100 -12.81 11.36 -6.58
C ILE A 100 -11.45 12.06 -6.64
N SER A 101 -11.29 13.25 -6.05
CA SER A 101 -9.96 13.85 -5.95
C SER A 101 -9.05 13.08 -5.01
N SER A 102 -7.73 13.12 -5.26
CA SER A 102 -6.74 12.51 -4.37
C SER A 102 -6.81 13.07 -2.95
N HIS A 103 -7.14 14.35 -2.77
CA HIS A 103 -7.26 14.96 -1.46
C HIS A 103 -8.48 14.44 -0.69
N GLU A 104 -9.65 14.42 -1.31
CA GLU A 104 -10.87 13.92 -0.68
C GLU A 104 -10.73 12.45 -0.32
N TYR A 105 -10.16 11.64 -1.22
CA TYR A 105 -9.93 10.25 -0.94
C TYR A 105 -8.97 10.05 0.24
N LEU A 106 -7.89 10.84 0.35
CA LEU A 106 -7.00 10.78 1.51
C LEU A 106 -7.76 11.09 2.81
N LEU A 107 -8.59 12.14 2.82
CA LEU A 107 -9.39 12.51 4.00
C LEU A 107 -10.42 11.44 4.37
N GLU A 108 -11.06 10.80 3.38
CA GLU A 108 -11.96 9.65 3.58
C GLU A 108 -11.21 8.52 4.31
N ARG A 109 -10.04 8.13 3.79
CA ARG A 109 -9.23 7.06 4.40
C ARG A 109 -8.76 7.40 5.81
N LEU A 110 -8.30 8.64 6.04
CA LEU A 110 -7.85 9.09 7.37
C LEU A 110 -8.98 9.02 8.41
N LYS A 111 -10.21 9.40 8.04
CA LYS A 111 -11.39 9.29 8.90
C LYS A 111 -11.74 7.83 9.20
N GLU A 112 -11.72 6.96 8.20
CA GLU A 112 -12.00 5.53 8.40
C GLU A 112 -11.03 4.87 9.40
N ILE A 113 -9.75 5.26 9.36
CA ILE A 113 -8.73 4.77 10.29
C ILE A 113 -8.60 5.59 11.57
N LYS A 114 -9.51 6.56 11.80
CA LYS A 114 -9.61 7.40 13.00
C LYS A 114 -8.36 8.25 13.28
N LEU A 115 -7.72 8.72 12.22
CA LEU A 115 -6.58 9.65 12.29
C LEU A 115 -6.97 11.10 11.96
N ALA A 116 -8.22 11.35 11.56
CA ALA A 116 -8.78 12.67 11.27
C ALA A 116 -10.25 12.75 11.71
#